data_AF-A0A529X6S5-F1
#
_entry.id   AF-A0A529X6S5-F1
#
_cell.length_a   1.000
_cell.length_b   1.000
_cell.length_c   1.000
_cell.angle_alpha   90.00
_cell.angle_beta   90.00
_cell.angle_gamma   90.00
#
_symmetry.space_group_name_H-M   'P 1'
#
loop_
_entity.id
_entity.type
_entity.pdbx_description
1 polymer ?
#
loop_
_entity_poly.entity_id
_entity_poly.type
_entity_poly.pdbx_seq_one_letter_code
_entity_poly.pdbx_strand_id
1 'polypeptide(L)'
;IFGKQTLTKYRARNHDIYIGNWGQDYFDPNSNAQTFASNPDNSDAAKIKTLAWRNAWDIPDLTKQTEAALLEKDSAKRADMYKDLQKKILDTSPFVIIHQQLEVAGPR
;
A
#
# COMPACT_ATOMS: atom_id res chain seq x y z
N ILE A 1 -11.61 -8.86 21.13
CA ILE A 1 -10.53 -9.76 21.62
C ILE A 1 -9.69 -10.37 20.47
N PHE A 2 -10.12 -10.33 19.19
CA PHE A 2 -9.40 -10.97 18.06
C PHE A 2 -8.36 -10.12 17.29
N GLY A 3 -8.23 -8.81 17.53
CA GLY A 3 -7.42 -7.92 16.66
C GLY A 3 -5.90 -7.96 16.87
N LYS A 4 -5.42 -8.12 18.11
CA LYS A 4 -3.97 -8.11 18.40
C LYS A 4 -3.27 -9.38 17.89
N GLN A 5 -3.90 -10.54 18.02
CA GLN A 5 -3.27 -11.82 17.64
C GLN A 5 -3.25 -12.03 16.12
N THR A 6 -4.27 -11.53 15.40
CA THR A 6 -4.36 -11.61 13.93
C THR A 6 -3.41 -10.64 13.24
N LEU A 7 -3.28 -9.40 13.74
CA LEU A 7 -2.32 -8.42 13.21
C LEU A 7 -0.87 -8.90 13.35
N THR A 8 -0.52 -9.56 14.45
CA THR A 8 0.82 -10.15 14.64
C THR A 8 1.11 -11.23 13.61
N LYS A 9 0.15 -12.12 13.31
CA LYS A 9 0.29 -13.13 12.26
C LYS A 9 0.48 -12.50 10.87
N TYR A 10 -0.33 -11.50 10.54
CA TYR A 10 -0.23 -10.76 9.27
C TYR A 10 1.14 -10.05 9.13
N ARG A 11 1.61 -9.38 10.18
CA ARG A 11 2.93 -8.73 10.18
C ARG A 11 4.09 -9.72 10.06
N ALA A 12 3.89 -10.96 10.47
CA ALA A 12 4.85 -12.05 10.35
C ALA A 12 4.75 -12.81 9.01
N ARG A 13 3.90 -12.37 8.06
CA ARG A 13 3.64 -13.04 6.75
C ARG A 13 3.12 -14.47 6.90
N ASN A 14 2.50 -14.79 8.03
CA ASN A 14 1.95 -16.11 8.32
C ASN A 14 0.42 -16.05 8.26
N HIS A 15 -0.11 -15.83 7.06
CA HIS A 15 -1.53 -15.71 6.78
C HIS A 15 -1.84 -16.23 5.38
N ASP A 16 -3.01 -16.84 5.22
CA ASP A 16 -3.59 -17.07 3.90
C ASP A 16 -4.36 -15.83 3.44
N ILE A 17 -5.22 -15.30 4.32
CA ILE A 17 -6.04 -14.11 4.07
C ILE A 17 -6.07 -13.24 5.33
N TYR A 18 -5.92 -11.93 5.15
CA TYR A 18 -6.13 -10.92 6.19
C TYR A 18 -7.12 -9.87 5.70
N ILE A 19 -8.14 -9.58 6.51
CA ILE A 19 -9.11 -8.51 6.27
C ILE A 19 -8.83 -7.42 7.30
N GLY A 20 -8.62 -6.19 6.81
CA GLY A 20 -8.37 -5.04 7.67
C GLY A 20 -8.64 -3.74 6.95
N ASN A 21 -8.82 -2.69 7.75
CA ASN A 21 -8.95 -1.34 7.24
C ASN A 21 -7.55 -0.71 7.12
N TRP A 22 -7.38 0.15 6.12
CA TRP A 22 -6.17 0.94 5.93
C TRP A 22 -6.51 2.43 5.90
N GLY A 23 -5.67 3.24 6.55
CA GLY A 23 -5.74 4.70 6.50
C GLY A 23 -4.40 5.27 6.03
N GLN A 24 -4.45 6.40 5.31
CA GLN A 24 -3.23 7.10 4.89
C GLN A 24 -2.45 7.62 6.11
N ASP A 25 -1.13 7.50 6.06
CA ASP A 25 -0.23 8.00 7.11
C ASP A 25 -0.08 9.53 7.06
N TYR A 26 -0.24 10.14 5.87
CA TYR A 26 -0.17 11.58 5.63
C TYR A 26 -1.00 12.00 4.40
N PHE A 27 -1.35 13.29 4.32
CA PHE A 27 -2.17 13.86 3.24
C PHE A 27 -1.39 14.09 1.93
N ASP A 28 -0.83 13.04 1.35
CA ASP A 28 -0.27 13.04 -0.01
C ASP A 28 -0.48 11.64 -0.66
N PRO A 29 -0.75 11.55 -1.97
CA PRO A 29 -0.96 10.27 -2.66
C PRO A 29 0.17 9.26 -2.47
N ASN A 30 1.40 9.74 -2.25
CA ASN A 30 2.55 8.89 -1.99
C ASN A 30 2.37 8.03 -0.73
N SER A 31 1.59 8.48 0.26
CA SER A 31 1.34 7.69 1.47
C SER A 31 0.79 6.32 1.11
N ASN A 32 -0.22 6.25 0.24
CA ASN A 32 -0.77 4.97 -0.20
C ASN A 32 0.12 4.30 -1.26
N ALA A 33 0.68 5.05 -2.21
CA ALA A 33 1.51 4.46 -3.25
C ALA A 33 2.73 3.72 -2.65
N GLN A 34 3.41 4.33 -1.69
CA GLN A 34 4.53 3.69 -1.00
C GLN A 34 4.11 2.45 -0.22
N THR A 35 2.99 2.50 0.50
CA THR A 35 2.52 1.34 1.27
C THR A 35 2.15 0.15 0.37
N PHE A 36 1.44 0.39 -0.74
CA PHE A 36 0.84 -0.66 -1.55
C PHE A 36 1.69 -1.08 -2.75
N ALA A 37 2.55 -0.20 -3.28
CA ALA A 37 3.33 -0.44 -4.51
C ALA A 37 4.86 -0.29 -4.36
N SER A 38 5.38 -0.30 -3.14
CA SER A 38 6.83 -0.33 -2.89
C SER A 38 7.23 -1.55 -2.08
N ASN A 39 8.16 -2.34 -2.61
CA ASN A 39 8.85 -3.42 -1.91
C ASN A 39 10.32 -3.50 -2.36
N PRO A 40 11.19 -2.61 -1.83
CA PRO A 40 12.59 -2.53 -2.26
C PRO A 40 13.45 -3.76 -1.89
N ASP A 41 13.03 -4.51 -0.89
CA ASP A 41 13.70 -5.73 -0.42
C ASP A 41 12.62 -6.70 0.07
N ASN A 42 12.36 -7.78 -0.69
CA ASN A 42 11.33 -8.76 -0.33
C ASN A 42 11.83 -9.83 0.68
N SER A 43 13.09 -9.76 1.11
CA SER A 43 13.68 -10.71 2.06
C SER A 43 13.17 -10.49 3.49
N ASP A 44 13.41 -11.47 4.36
CA ASP A 44 13.07 -11.35 5.79
C ASP A 44 13.94 -10.33 6.55
N ALA A 45 15.07 -9.94 5.96
CA ALA A 45 15.99 -8.92 6.49
C ALA A 45 15.55 -7.48 6.15
N ALA A 46 14.47 -7.31 5.39
CA ALA A 46 14.00 -6.01 4.94
C ALA A 46 13.75 -5.04 6.10
N LYS A 47 14.31 -3.83 5.97
CA LYS A 47 14.12 -2.74 6.93
C LYS A 47 12.74 -2.09 6.80
N ILE A 48 12.19 -2.08 5.59
CA ILE A 48 10.90 -1.48 5.27
C ILE A 48 9.88 -2.58 5.05
N LYS A 49 8.85 -2.64 5.91
CA LYS A 49 7.83 -3.70 5.91
C LYS A 49 6.46 -3.17 5.49
N THR A 50 6.38 -2.74 4.23
CA THR A 50 5.17 -2.24 3.55
C THR A 50 4.09 -3.33 3.43
N LEU A 51 2.88 -2.99 2.95
CA LEU A 51 1.86 -4.02 2.71
C LEU A 51 2.24 -4.92 1.53
N ALA A 52 2.92 -4.40 0.51
CA ALA A 52 3.48 -5.21 -0.57
C ALA A 52 4.44 -6.29 0.01
N TRP A 53 5.35 -5.90 0.91
CA TRP A 53 6.24 -6.84 1.60
C TRP A 53 5.46 -7.85 2.46
N ARG A 54 4.47 -7.39 3.23
CA ARG A 54 3.66 -8.28 4.08
C ARG A 54 2.93 -9.35 3.28
N ASN A 55 2.62 -9.12 2.01
CA ASN A 55 1.98 -10.11 1.14
C ASN A 55 2.95 -10.80 0.19
N ALA A 56 4.26 -10.71 0.47
CA ALA A 56 5.30 -11.31 -0.34
C ALA A 56 5.32 -10.92 -1.81
N TRP A 57 4.75 -9.76 -2.13
CA TRP A 57 4.59 -9.30 -3.50
C TRP A 57 5.88 -8.62 -3.97
N ASP A 58 6.65 -9.34 -4.79
CA ASP A 58 7.91 -8.83 -5.36
C ASP A 58 7.63 -8.00 -6.62
N ILE A 59 7.89 -6.70 -6.54
CA ILE A 59 7.47 -5.70 -7.52
C ILE A 59 8.56 -4.63 -7.77
N PRO A 60 9.74 -5.03 -8.27
CA PRO A 60 10.85 -4.10 -8.45
C PRO A 60 10.51 -2.93 -9.38
N ASP A 61 9.69 -3.16 -10.41
CA ASP A 61 9.31 -2.12 -11.37
C ASP A 61 8.29 -1.12 -10.83
N LEU A 62 7.29 -1.58 -10.07
CA LEU A 62 6.35 -0.67 -9.40
C LEU A 62 7.04 0.10 -8.27
N THR A 63 8.01 -0.54 -7.60
CA THR A 63 8.85 0.12 -6.59
C THR A 63 9.60 1.31 -7.19
N LYS A 64 10.29 1.10 -8.32
CA LYS A 64 10.99 2.17 -9.04
C LYS A 64 10.06 3.27 -9.53
N GLN A 65 8.88 2.91 -10.04
CA GLN A 65 7.88 3.88 -10.48
C GLN A 65 7.33 4.72 -9.32
N THR A 66 7.13 4.10 -8.16
CA THR A 66 6.69 4.79 -6.94
C THR A 66 7.74 5.80 -6.47
N GLU A 67 9.02 5.41 -6.47
CA GLU A 67 10.14 6.32 -6.15
C GLU A 67 10.24 7.46 -7.17
N ALA A 68 10.06 7.18 -8.46
CA ALA A 68 10.06 8.21 -9.49
C ALA A 68 8.90 9.21 -9.31
N ALA A 69 7.71 8.73 -8.94
CA ALA A 69 6.55 9.59 -8.70
C ALA A 69 6.75 10.52 -7.49
N LEU A 70 7.43 10.03 -6.45
CA LEU A 70 7.79 10.84 -5.28
C LEU A 70 8.75 12.00 -5.65
N LEU A 71 9.69 11.75 -6.56
CA LEU A 71 10.70 12.73 -6.99
C LEU A 71 10.23 13.67 -8.12
N GLU A 72 9.06 13.44 -8.71
CA GLU A 72 8.51 14.27 -9.77
C GLU A 72 8.06 15.64 -9.22
N LYS A 73 8.48 16.70 -9.89
CA LYS A 73 8.23 18.09 -9.49
C LYS A 73 7.00 18.68 -10.15
N ASP A 74 6.67 18.22 -11.37
CA ASP A 74 5.47 18.65 -12.06
C ASP A 74 4.25 17.96 -11.45
N SER A 75 3.33 18.76 -10.90
CA SER A 75 2.18 18.23 -10.16
C SER A 75 1.20 17.47 -11.04
N ALA A 76 1.02 17.86 -12.31
CA ALA A 76 0.11 17.18 -13.24
C ALA A 76 0.69 15.83 -13.66
N LYS A 77 1.96 15.81 -14.03
CA LYS A 77 2.69 14.58 -14.37
C LYS A 77 2.75 13.63 -13.18
N ARG A 78 3.03 14.14 -11.98
CA ARG A 78 3.03 13.36 -10.74
C ARG A 78 1.66 12.73 -10.47
N ALA A 79 0.58 13.49 -10.66
CA ALA A 79 -0.78 12.98 -10.49
C ALA A 79 -1.09 11.85 -11.49
N ASP A 80 -0.65 11.98 -12.75
CA ASP A 80 -0.85 10.93 -13.75
C ASP A 80 -0.03 9.68 -13.48
N MET A 81 1.20 9.82 -12.97
CA MET A 81 2.01 8.70 -12.50
C MET A 81 1.32 7.93 -11.37
N TYR A 82 0.73 8.63 -10.39
CA TYR A 82 -0.01 7.96 -9.31
C TYR A 82 -1.29 7.27 -9.78
N LYS A 83 -2.02 7.85 -10.76
CA LYS A 83 -3.18 7.19 -11.37
C LYS A 83 -2.78 5.89 -12.08
N ASP A 84 -1.67 5.91 -12.80
CA ASP A 84 -1.14 4.73 -13.50
C ASP A 84 -0.71 3.64 -12.50
N LEU A 85 0.03 4.01 -11.46
CA LEU A 85 0.37 3.12 -10.35
C LEU A 85 -0.88 2.49 -9.72
N GLN A 86 -1.90 3.30 -9.43
CA GLN A 86 -3.14 2.81 -8.84
C GLN A 86 -3.83 1.77 -9.74
N LYS A 87 -3.91 2.01 -11.06
CA LYS A 87 -4.48 1.03 -12.00
C LYS A 87 -3.71 -0.28 -11.98
N LYS A 88 -2.38 -0.23 -12.06
CA LYS A 88 -1.52 -1.42 -12.02
C LYS A 88 -1.69 -2.21 -10.74
N ILE A 89 -1.81 -1.54 -9.59
CA ILE A 89 -2.09 -2.20 -8.31
C ILE A 89 -3.44 -2.91 -8.36
N LEU A 90 -4.50 -2.24 -8.81
CA LEU A 90 -5.83 -2.85 -8.91
C LEU A 90 -5.85 -4.08 -9.83
N ASP A 91 -5.04 -4.07 -10.89
CA ASP A 91 -5.00 -5.15 -11.87
C ASP A 91 -4.11 -6.34 -11.45
N THR A 92 -3.00 -6.08 -10.74
CA THR A 92 -1.92 -7.07 -10.57
C THR A 92 -1.58 -7.41 -9.12
N SER A 93 -2.13 -6.67 -8.16
CA SER A 93 -1.79 -6.88 -6.74
C SER A 93 -2.54 -8.05 -6.12
N PRO A 94 -2.02 -8.61 -5.00
CA PRO A 94 -2.75 -9.58 -4.19
C PRO A 94 -3.86 -8.93 -3.33
N PHE A 95 -4.13 -7.63 -3.50
CA PHE A 95 -5.12 -6.92 -2.70
C PHE A 95 -6.50 -6.98 -3.35
N VAL A 96 -7.52 -7.24 -2.53
CA VAL A 96 -8.92 -7.08 -2.92
C VAL A 96 -9.47 -5.85 -2.20
N ILE A 97 -9.70 -4.77 -2.96
CA ILE A 97 -10.29 -3.53 -2.43
C ILE A 97 -11.82 -3.66 -2.48
N ILE A 98 -12.45 -3.68 -1.31
CA ILE A 98 -13.91 -3.90 -1.21
C ILE A 98 -14.67 -2.58 -1.03
N HIS A 99 -14.25 -1.74 -0.07
CA HIS A 99 -14.91 -0.47 0.23
C HIS A 99 -13.89 0.60 0.62
N GLN A 100 -14.19 1.85 0.27
CA GLN A 100 -13.54 3.01 0.87
C GLN A 100 -14.37 3.47 2.06
N GLN A 101 -13.77 3.48 3.26
CA GLN A 101 -14.46 3.97 4.45
C GLN A 101 -14.71 5.48 4.29
N LEU A 102 -15.98 5.87 4.33
CA LEU A 102 -16.41 7.26 4.45
C LEU A 102 -16.51 7.56 5.94
N GLU A 103 -15.57 8.33 6.49
CA GLU A 103 -15.78 8.93 7.80
C GLU A 103 -16.73 10.13 7.65
N VAL A 104 -18.01 9.92 7.94
CA VAL A 104 -18.92 11.03 8.21
C VAL A 104 -18.66 11.47 9.64
N ALA A 105 -17.92 12.55 9.82
CA ALA A 105 -17.79 13.22 11.11
C ALA A 105 -19.12 13.90 11.49
N GLY A 106 -20.15 13.10 11.83
CA GLY A 106 -21.45 13.52 12.38
C GLY A 106 -22.32 14.43 11.49
N PRO A 107 -23.62 14.17 11.27
CA PRO A 107 -24.52 15.25 10.90
C PRO A 107 -24.61 16.25 12.07
N ARG A 108 -24.74 17.53 11.73
CA ARG A 108 -24.93 18.63 12.69
C ARG A 108 -26.09 18.38 13.66
#